data_AF-A0A2V6LEQ7-F1
#
_entry.id   AF-A0A2V6LEQ7-F1
#
_cell.length_a   1.000
_cell.length_b   1.000
_cell.length_c   1.000
_cell.angle_alpha   90.00
_cell.angle_beta   90.00
_cell.angle_gamma   90.00
#
_symmetry.space_group_name_H-M   'P 1'
#
loop_
_entity.id
_entity.type
_entity.pdbx_description
1 polymer ?
#
loop_
_entity_poly.entity_id
_entity_poly.type
_entity_poly.pdbx_seq_one_letter_code
_entity_poly.pdbx_strand_id
1 'polypeptide(L)'
;MVPFGGWLMPVQYSSIVDEHQTVRNAVGMFDISHMGQFIVSGNGARDWLNAMLTNNVAKLDVGQGQYTFLLNDNGGVIDDLILYRIGEAEFLLVVNASKIEEDFAWLERHLKEVQPPDRSGGLETAAPPQLTNRSADFGGVAIQGPRVVDLFHALLGPDVGIPGRNYIRDFTIAEMPVSIARTGYTGEDGVEVFFRASDASKFWNLILERGAKFGVKPCGLGARDTLRLEMCYPLNGSDLSADHNPIEAGLGFFVDLEKPNFTGREKLLETKANGARERLIAFKMNGKGPPPRPHYSLINNGRRVGEISSGTLSPSLNIGIGMGYVSSASAKIGTALEVQIRGQKFPATIEKRPLYKKQS
;
A
#
# COMPACT_ATOMS: atom_id res chain seq x y z
N MET A 1 -16.69 11.26 -10.27
CA MET A 1 -16.61 9.83 -9.91
C MET A 1 -16.16 9.04 -11.14
N VAL A 2 -15.42 7.96 -10.98
CA VAL A 2 -15.03 7.01 -12.04
C VAL A 2 -15.10 5.57 -11.52
N PRO A 3 -15.28 4.57 -12.40
CA PRO A 3 -15.07 3.17 -12.04
C PRO A 3 -13.61 2.92 -11.64
N PHE A 4 -13.38 2.30 -10.48
CA PHE A 4 -12.07 1.94 -9.96
C PHE A 4 -12.19 0.71 -9.06
N GLY A 5 -11.60 -0.42 -9.44
CA GLY A 5 -11.60 -1.65 -8.63
C GLY A 5 -13.00 -2.19 -8.28
N GLY A 6 -14.00 -2.04 -9.15
CA GLY A 6 -15.38 -2.43 -8.87
C GLY A 6 -16.21 -1.36 -8.13
N TRP A 7 -15.61 -0.23 -7.75
CA TRP A 7 -16.27 0.87 -7.03
C TRP A 7 -16.41 2.12 -7.88
N LEU A 8 -17.34 3.01 -7.51
CA LEU A 8 -17.38 4.39 -8.00
C LEU A 8 -16.60 5.27 -7.03
N MET A 9 -15.48 5.83 -7.49
CA MET A 9 -14.56 6.59 -6.64
C MET A 9 -14.35 8.03 -7.13
N PRO A 10 -14.13 9.01 -6.24
CA PRO A 10 -13.83 10.39 -6.62
C PRO A 10 -12.39 10.50 -7.13
N VAL A 11 -12.21 10.95 -8.37
CA VAL A 11 -10.87 11.27 -8.91
C VAL A 11 -10.32 12.53 -8.26
N GLN A 12 -11.18 13.52 -8.05
CA GLN A 12 -10.89 14.80 -7.42
C GLN A 12 -12.21 15.40 -6.92
N TYR A 13 -12.11 16.32 -5.97
CA TYR A 13 -13.16 17.19 -5.44
C TYR A 13 -12.96 18.64 -5.88
N SER A 14 -11.74 19.18 -5.77
CA SER A 14 -11.37 20.52 -6.25
C SER A 14 -10.47 20.41 -7.48
N SER A 15 -9.19 20.16 -7.27
CA SER A 15 -8.23 19.80 -8.31
C SER A 15 -7.15 18.92 -7.69
N ILE A 16 -6.55 18.04 -8.50
CA ILE A 16 -5.45 17.17 -8.07
C ILE A 16 -4.31 17.97 -7.42
N VAL A 17 -3.99 19.15 -7.96
CA VAL A 17 -2.93 20.01 -7.42
C VAL A 17 -3.32 20.61 -6.06
N ASP A 18 -4.51 21.18 -5.92
CA ASP A 18 -4.98 21.75 -4.64
C ASP A 18 -5.07 20.67 -3.55
N GLU A 19 -5.61 19.50 -3.88
CA GLU A 19 -5.73 18.37 -2.95
C GLU A 19 -4.36 17.82 -2.53
N HIS A 20 -3.44 17.66 -3.49
CA HIS A 20 -2.06 17.27 -3.20
C HIS A 20 -1.39 18.27 -2.24
N GLN A 21 -1.50 19.57 -2.54
CA GLN A 21 -0.93 20.62 -1.70
C GLN A 21 -1.61 20.68 -0.32
N THR A 22 -2.90 20.35 -0.24
CA THR A 22 -3.61 20.24 1.04
C THR A 22 -2.99 19.15 1.90
N VAL A 23 -2.70 17.97 1.35
CA VAL A 23 -2.02 16.90 2.12
C VAL A 23 -0.62 17.32 2.56
N ARG A 24 0.18 17.94 1.68
CA ARG A 24 1.55 18.36 2.00
C ARG A 24 1.64 19.43 3.09
N ASN A 25 0.62 20.29 3.19
CA ASN A 25 0.68 21.51 4.00
C ASN A 25 -0.34 21.55 5.17
N ALA A 26 -1.38 20.73 5.13
CA ALA A 26 -2.48 20.75 6.10
C ALA A 26 -2.96 19.32 6.41
N VAL A 27 -4.19 18.95 6.03
CA VAL A 27 -4.76 17.62 6.16
C VAL A 27 -5.66 17.32 4.96
N GLY A 28 -5.38 16.23 4.24
CA GLY A 28 -6.30 15.67 3.25
C GLY A 28 -6.97 14.41 3.77
N MET A 29 -8.22 14.21 3.37
CA MET A 29 -9.02 13.04 3.74
C MET A 29 -9.46 12.28 2.49
N PHE A 30 -9.16 10.99 2.43
CA PHE A 30 -9.45 10.11 1.30
C PHE A 30 -10.42 9.02 1.72
N ASP A 31 -11.44 8.77 0.90
CA ASP A 31 -12.28 7.59 1.04
C ASP A 31 -11.49 6.35 0.60
N ILE A 32 -11.28 5.43 1.53
CA ILE A 32 -10.60 4.15 1.30
C ILE A 32 -11.52 2.96 1.58
N SER A 33 -12.85 3.16 1.62
CA SER A 33 -13.84 2.11 1.87
C SER A 33 -13.85 1.01 0.79
N HIS A 34 -13.23 1.27 -0.36
CA HIS A 34 -13.06 0.31 -1.44
C HIS A 34 -12.00 -0.77 -1.16
N MET A 35 -11.08 -0.54 -0.21
CA MET A 35 -10.06 -1.53 0.17
C MET A 35 -10.74 -2.77 0.76
N GLY A 36 -10.14 -3.95 0.62
CA GLY A 36 -10.66 -5.16 1.26
C GLY A 36 -10.25 -5.28 2.73
N GLN A 37 -11.12 -5.90 3.53
CA GLN A 37 -10.83 -6.22 4.94
C GLN A 37 -11.12 -7.70 5.20
N PHE A 38 -10.08 -8.47 5.46
CA PHE A 38 -10.21 -9.86 5.90
C PHE A 38 -9.85 -9.98 7.37
N ILE A 39 -10.64 -10.79 8.08
CA ILE A 39 -10.33 -11.19 9.45
C ILE A 39 -9.85 -12.63 9.42
N VAL A 40 -8.69 -12.86 10.02
CA VAL A 40 -8.15 -14.20 10.26
C VAL A 40 -8.04 -14.41 11.76
N SER A 41 -8.68 -15.45 12.27
CA SER A 41 -8.73 -15.72 13.71
C SER A 41 -8.48 -17.18 14.08
N GLY A 42 -8.16 -17.43 15.35
CA GLY A 42 -7.91 -18.76 15.92
C GLY A 42 -6.43 -19.05 16.16
N ASN A 43 -6.15 -20.02 17.04
CA ASN A 43 -4.81 -20.26 17.57
C ASN A 43 -3.74 -20.55 16.50
N GLY A 44 -4.13 -21.12 15.35
CA GLY A 44 -3.24 -21.37 14.20
C GLY A 44 -3.06 -20.20 13.24
N ALA A 45 -3.79 -19.09 13.42
CA ALA A 45 -3.82 -17.98 12.47
C ALA A 45 -2.45 -17.34 12.26
N ARG A 46 -1.70 -17.12 13.35
CA ARG A 46 -0.38 -16.49 13.29
C ARG A 46 0.58 -17.28 12.42
N ASP A 47 0.69 -18.58 12.68
CA ASP A 47 1.67 -19.44 12.02
C ASP A 47 1.27 -19.69 10.56
N TRP A 48 -0.03 -19.84 10.29
CA TRP A 48 -0.57 -19.94 8.94
C TRP A 48 -0.32 -18.66 8.13
N LEU A 49 -0.63 -17.48 8.68
CA LEU A 49 -0.32 -16.20 8.03
C LEU A 49 1.19 -16.01 7.83
N ASN A 50 2.01 -16.49 8.77
CA ASN A 50 3.46 -16.46 8.62
C ASN A 50 3.94 -17.37 7.48
N ALA A 51 3.21 -18.42 7.11
CA ALA A 51 3.52 -19.22 5.92
C ALA A 51 2.96 -18.62 4.62
N MET A 52 1.89 -17.82 4.68
CA MET A 52 1.29 -17.21 3.49
C MET A 52 1.97 -15.92 3.03
N LEU A 53 2.54 -15.16 3.96
CA LEU A 53 3.00 -13.80 3.73
C LEU A 53 4.52 -13.70 3.76
N THR A 54 5.13 -12.70 3.10
CA THR A 54 6.60 -12.59 3.01
C THR A 54 7.26 -12.03 4.27
N ASN A 55 6.60 -11.12 4.98
CA ASN A 55 7.12 -10.53 6.21
C ASN A 55 6.85 -11.44 7.42
N ASN A 56 7.50 -11.19 8.55
CA ASN A 56 7.48 -12.09 9.70
C ASN A 56 6.35 -11.74 10.66
N VAL A 57 5.23 -12.45 10.54
CA VAL A 57 4.04 -12.25 11.38
C VAL A 57 4.31 -12.63 12.84
N ALA A 58 5.26 -13.54 13.10
CA ALA A 58 5.61 -13.95 14.45
C ALA A 58 6.32 -12.86 15.27
N LYS A 59 6.83 -11.81 14.61
CA LYS A 59 7.47 -10.65 15.27
C LYS A 59 6.47 -9.56 15.70
N LEU A 60 5.17 -9.72 15.41
CA LEU A 60 4.15 -8.73 15.74
C LEU A 60 3.55 -8.96 17.13
N ASP A 61 3.60 -7.91 17.94
CA ASP A 61 2.80 -7.77 19.16
C ASP A 61 1.37 -7.33 18.82
N VAL A 62 0.44 -7.54 19.78
CA VAL A 62 -0.94 -7.04 19.64
C VAL A 62 -0.93 -5.51 19.48
N GLY A 63 -1.72 -5.04 18.52
CA GLY A 63 -1.79 -3.65 18.11
C GLY A 63 -0.75 -3.25 17.06
N GLN A 64 0.22 -4.10 16.70
CA GLN A 64 1.17 -3.80 15.63
C GLN A 64 0.68 -4.27 14.26
N GLY A 65 1.14 -3.59 13.22
CA GLY A 65 0.99 -4.03 11.84
C GLY A 65 2.26 -3.89 11.03
N GLN A 66 2.25 -4.50 9.85
CA GLN A 66 3.35 -4.45 8.90
C GLN A 66 2.86 -4.58 7.47
N TYR A 67 3.58 -3.92 6.57
CA TYR A 67 3.45 -4.15 5.14
C TYR A 67 4.11 -5.48 4.75
N THR A 68 3.47 -6.23 3.87
CA THR A 68 3.88 -7.56 3.43
C THR A 68 3.30 -7.91 2.07
N PHE A 69 3.82 -8.95 1.42
CA PHE A 69 3.29 -9.44 0.16
C PHE A 69 2.58 -10.79 0.33
N LEU A 70 1.56 -11.00 -0.49
CA LEU A 70 0.97 -12.28 -0.83
C LEU A 70 1.51 -12.70 -2.20
N LEU A 71 2.20 -13.84 -2.26
CA LEU A 71 2.84 -14.30 -3.49
C LEU A 71 2.15 -15.51 -4.09
N ASN A 72 2.31 -15.67 -5.40
CA ASN A 72 2.03 -16.92 -6.08
C ASN A 72 3.20 -17.92 -5.91
N ASP A 73 3.00 -19.15 -6.36
CA ASP A 73 3.99 -20.22 -6.25
C ASP A 73 5.30 -19.94 -7.02
N ASN A 74 5.25 -19.03 -8.01
CA ASN A 74 6.41 -18.58 -8.78
C ASN A 74 7.13 -17.37 -8.15
N GLY A 75 6.69 -16.91 -6.98
CA GLY A 75 7.28 -15.77 -6.26
C GLY A 75 6.85 -14.40 -6.79
N GLY A 76 5.93 -14.34 -7.75
CA GLY A 76 5.34 -13.10 -8.24
C GLY A 76 4.27 -12.56 -7.29
N VAL A 77 4.05 -11.24 -7.31
CA VAL A 77 3.15 -10.56 -6.36
C VAL A 77 1.70 -10.72 -6.80
N ILE A 78 0.90 -11.43 -6.00
CA ILE A 78 -0.57 -11.44 -6.15
C ILE A 78 -1.09 -10.10 -5.61
N ASP A 79 -0.75 -9.83 -4.35
CA ASP A 79 -1.07 -8.56 -3.70
C ASP A 79 0.03 -8.09 -2.74
N ASP A 80 0.05 -6.78 -2.51
CA ASP A 80 0.71 -6.16 -1.37
C ASP A 80 -0.33 -5.61 -0.40
N LEU A 81 -0.14 -5.86 0.89
CA LEU A 81 -1.15 -5.61 1.90
C LEU A 81 -0.53 -5.17 3.22
N ILE A 82 -1.36 -4.58 4.09
CA ILE A 82 -0.99 -4.36 5.50
C ILE A 82 -1.73 -5.38 6.35
N LEU A 83 -0.97 -6.10 7.17
CA LEU A 83 -1.49 -6.99 8.20
C LEU A 83 -1.35 -6.32 9.56
N TYR A 84 -2.41 -6.34 10.35
CA TYR A 84 -2.40 -5.93 11.76
C TYR A 84 -2.74 -7.12 12.66
N ARG A 85 -2.03 -7.29 13.78
CA ARG A 85 -2.43 -8.18 14.86
C ARG A 85 -3.34 -7.41 15.80
N ILE A 86 -4.65 -7.62 15.72
CA ILE A 86 -5.66 -6.84 16.46
C ILE A 86 -6.09 -7.51 17.77
N GLY A 87 -5.75 -8.78 17.96
CA GLY A 87 -5.94 -9.52 19.20
C GLY A 87 -4.91 -10.64 19.36
N GLU A 88 -5.02 -11.44 20.42
CA GLU A 88 -4.05 -12.51 20.70
C GLU A 88 -3.92 -13.49 19.53
N ALA A 89 -5.04 -13.88 18.96
CA ALA A 89 -5.16 -14.79 17.83
C ALA A 89 -6.11 -14.23 16.77
N GLU A 90 -6.06 -12.92 16.54
CA GLU A 90 -6.93 -12.22 15.59
C GLU A 90 -6.13 -11.19 14.78
N PHE A 91 -6.32 -11.21 13.47
CA PHE A 91 -5.56 -10.44 12.50
C PHE A 91 -6.50 -9.77 11.49
N LEU A 92 -6.22 -8.51 11.19
CA LEU A 92 -6.87 -7.75 10.12
C LEU A 92 -5.90 -7.63 8.94
N LEU A 93 -6.31 -8.09 7.77
CA LEU A 93 -5.61 -7.87 6.51
C LEU A 93 -6.36 -6.80 5.72
N VAL A 94 -5.65 -5.73 5.36
CA VAL A 94 -6.15 -4.67 4.48
C VAL A 94 -5.53 -4.86 3.10
N VAL A 95 -6.34 -5.34 2.16
CA VAL A 95 -5.93 -5.75 0.79
C VAL A 95 -6.38 -4.75 -0.27
N ASN A 96 -5.75 -4.76 -1.44
CA ASN A 96 -6.12 -3.86 -2.52
C ASN A 96 -7.53 -4.17 -3.06
N ALA A 97 -8.28 -3.12 -3.41
CA ALA A 97 -9.66 -3.23 -3.86
C ALA A 97 -9.85 -4.18 -5.06
N SER A 98 -8.94 -4.12 -6.03
CA SER A 98 -8.96 -4.98 -7.22
C SER A 98 -8.53 -6.43 -6.96
N LYS A 99 -8.08 -6.74 -5.74
CA LYS A 99 -7.50 -8.03 -5.36
C LYS A 99 -8.34 -8.80 -4.36
N ILE A 100 -9.45 -8.23 -3.88
CA ILE A 100 -10.32 -8.84 -2.87
C ILE A 100 -10.72 -10.28 -3.24
N GLU A 101 -11.24 -10.51 -4.45
CA GLU A 101 -11.70 -11.84 -4.85
C GLU A 101 -10.54 -12.83 -5.03
N GLU A 102 -9.45 -12.38 -5.67
CA GLU A 102 -8.26 -13.20 -5.95
C GLU A 102 -7.55 -13.60 -4.65
N ASP A 103 -7.31 -12.64 -3.76
CA ASP A 103 -6.67 -12.87 -2.46
C ASP A 103 -7.49 -13.80 -1.58
N PHE A 104 -8.80 -13.57 -1.49
CA PHE A 104 -9.66 -14.40 -0.67
C PHE A 104 -9.69 -15.84 -1.18
N ALA A 105 -9.85 -16.04 -2.49
CA ALA A 105 -9.83 -17.37 -3.10
C ALA A 105 -8.47 -18.07 -2.92
N TRP A 106 -7.37 -17.33 -3.06
CA TRP A 106 -6.02 -17.85 -2.85
C TRP A 106 -5.80 -18.30 -1.41
N LEU A 107 -6.14 -17.45 -0.44
CA LEU A 107 -6.03 -17.75 0.98
C LEU A 107 -6.96 -18.92 1.37
N GLU A 108 -8.20 -18.94 0.89
CA GLU A 108 -9.16 -20.02 1.18
C GLU A 108 -8.67 -21.38 0.64
N ARG A 109 -8.07 -21.40 -0.56
CA ARG A 109 -7.47 -22.62 -1.13
C ARG A 109 -6.38 -23.18 -0.21
N HIS A 110 -5.44 -22.35 0.21
CA HIS A 110 -4.34 -22.78 1.09
C HIS A 110 -4.84 -23.18 2.47
N LEU A 111 -5.90 -22.55 2.96
CA LEU A 111 -6.51 -22.92 4.24
C LEU A 111 -7.10 -24.34 4.19
N LYS A 112 -7.69 -24.76 3.06
CA LYS A 112 -8.21 -26.13 2.85
C LYS A 112 -7.11 -27.19 2.75
N GLU A 113 -5.91 -26.80 2.34
CA GLU A 113 -4.74 -27.68 2.24
C GLU A 113 -4.04 -27.91 3.59
N VAL A 114 -4.37 -27.11 4.61
CA VAL A 114 -3.93 -27.35 5.99
C VAL A 114 -4.53 -28.68 6.44
N GLN A 115 -3.69 -29.73 6.46
CA GLN A 115 -4.13 -31.05 6.88
C GLN A 115 -4.66 -30.98 8.32
N PRO A 116 -5.83 -31.59 8.62
CA PRO A 116 -6.20 -31.82 9.98
C PRO A 116 -5.08 -32.68 10.60
N PRO A 117 -4.45 -32.24 11.70
CA PRO A 117 -3.41 -33.03 12.33
C PRO A 117 -3.94 -34.41 12.73
N ASP A 118 -3.06 -35.40 12.63
CA ASP A 118 -3.38 -36.81 12.85
C ASP A 118 -4.07 -37.01 14.20
N ARG A 119 -5.32 -37.49 14.16
CA ARG A 119 -6.15 -37.74 15.36
C ARG A 119 -5.69 -38.97 16.15
N SER A 120 -4.64 -39.67 15.69
CA SER A 120 -4.12 -40.89 16.31
C SER A 120 -3.40 -40.67 17.66
N GLY A 121 -3.02 -39.43 18.00
CA GLY A 121 -2.15 -39.12 19.14
C GLY A 121 -2.81 -38.65 20.45
N GLY A 122 -4.13 -38.49 20.53
CA GLY A 122 -4.83 -38.12 21.79
C GLY A 122 -4.58 -36.70 22.31
N LEU A 123 -3.80 -35.86 21.62
CA LEU A 123 -3.70 -34.43 21.87
C LEU A 123 -4.85 -33.71 21.17
N GLU A 124 -5.60 -32.88 21.89
CA GLU A 124 -6.55 -31.93 21.28
C GLU A 124 -5.78 -31.02 20.33
N THR A 125 -6.00 -31.23 19.05
CA THR A 125 -5.34 -30.45 18.02
C THR A 125 -6.10 -29.16 17.77
N ALA A 126 -5.38 -28.05 17.66
CA ALA A 126 -5.98 -26.75 17.41
C ALA A 126 -6.78 -26.78 16.10
N ALA A 127 -8.03 -26.29 16.14
CA ALA A 127 -8.85 -26.10 14.95
C ALA A 127 -8.12 -25.20 13.92
N PRO A 128 -8.35 -25.41 12.60
CA PRO A 128 -7.78 -24.54 11.58
C PRO A 128 -8.23 -23.09 11.81
N PRO A 129 -7.41 -22.10 11.41
CA PRO A 129 -7.82 -20.72 11.54
C PRO A 129 -9.07 -20.42 10.70
N GLN A 130 -9.83 -19.43 11.11
CA GLN A 130 -11.01 -18.95 10.39
C GLN A 130 -10.61 -17.76 9.54
N LEU A 131 -10.99 -17.77 8.25
CA LEU A 131 -10.81 -16.65 7.32
C LEU A 131 -12.19 -16.11 6.95
N THR A 132 -12.44 -14.83 7.19
CA THR A 132 -13.72 -14.17 6.87
C THR A 132 -13.49 -12.90 6.06
N ASN A 133 -14.19 -12.76 4.94
CA ASN A 133 -14.24 -11.50 4.21
C ASN A 133 -15.26 -10.57 4.85
N ARG A 134 -14.79 -9.46 5.42
CA ARG A 134 -15.62 -8.45 6.09
C ARG A 134 -15.66 -7.13 5.30
N SER A 135 -15.16 -7.11 4.06
CA SER A 135 -14.99 -5.86 3.28
C SER A 135 -16.29 -5.05 3.16
N ALA A 136 -17.45 -5.71 3.03
CA ALA A 136 -18.74 -5.03 2.93
C ALA A 136 -19.22 -4.37 4.25
N ASP A 137 -18.65 -4.77 5.39
CA ASP A 137 -19.05 -4.30 6.71
C ASP A 137 -18.25 -3.09 7.19
N PHE A 138 -17.15 -2.77 6.51
CA PHE A 138 -16.25 -1.68 6.86
C PHE A 138 -16.40 -0.49 5.92
N GLY A 139 -16.36 0.70 6.50
CA GLY A 139 -15.94 1.91 5.83
C GLY A 139 -14.53 2.27 6.26
N GLY A 140 -13.85 3.06 5.43
CA GLY A 140 -12.46 3.43 5.67
C GLY A 140 -12.15 4.84 5.21
N VAL A 141 -11.41 5.58 6.01
CA VAL A 141 -10.96 6.94 5.69
C VAL A 141 -9.47 7.10 6.02
N ALA A 142 -8.65 7.48 5.03
CA ALA A 142 -7.27 7.87 5.26
C ALA A 142 -7.20 9.40 5.49
N ILE A 143 -6.68 9.81 6.64
CA ILE A 143 -6.50 11.20 7.04
C ILE A 143 -5.00 11.49 7.11
N GLN A 144 -4.50 12.33 6.22
CA GLN A 144 -3.07 12.40 5.91
C GLN A 144 -2.62 13.86 5.87
N GLY A 145 -1.48 14.17 6.48
CA GLY A 145 -0.87 15.50 6.45
C GLY A 145 -0.24 15.91 7.78
N PRO A 146 0.57 16.97 7.79
CA PRO A 146 1.38 17.39 8.94
C PRO A 146 0.56 17.78 10.17
N ARG A 147 -0.75 18.06 10.04
CA ARG A 147 -1.62 18.46 11.14
C ARG A 147 -2.50 17.31 11.67
N VAL A 148 -2.23 16.06 11.28
CA VAL A 148 -3.07 14.90 11.67
C VAL A 148 -3.12 14.69 13.19
N VAL A 149 -2.02 14.92 13.89
CA VAL A 149 -1.96 14.77 15.36
C VAL A 149 -2.84 15.81 16.06
N ASP A 150 -2.85 17.05 15.57
CA ASP A 150 -3.70 18.11 16.12
C ASP A 150 -5.19 17.78 15.91
N LEU A 151 -5.53 17.27 14.72
CA LEU A 151 -6.89 16.81 14.43
C LEU A 151 -7.27 15.63 15.33
N PHE A 152 -6.38 14.66 15.53
CA PHE A 152 -6.61 13.53 16.42
C PHE A 152 -6.95 13.99 17.85
N HIS A 153 -6.15 14.89 18.41
CA HIS A 153 -6.43 15.46 19.75
C HIS A 153 -7.71 16.29 19.79
N ALA A 154 -8.09 16.95 18.71
CA ALA A 154 -9.38 17.66 18.64
C ALA A 154 -10.59 16.72 18.61
N LEU A 155 -10.41 15.48 18.13
CA LEU A 155 -11.47 14.47 18.06
C LEU A 155 -11.62 13.69 19.38
N LEU A 156 -10.49 13.35 20.01
CA LEU A 156 -10.43 12.42 21.15
C LEU A 156 -9.97 13.05 22.48
N GLY A 157 -9.45 14.27 22.45
CA GLY A 157 -8.87 14.95 23.61
C GLY A 157 -7.33 14.91 23.61
N PRO A 158 -6.68 15.90 24.26
CA PRO A 158 -5.22 16.04 24.25
C PRO A 158 -4.48 14.96 25.05
N ASP A 159 -5.15 14.33 26.03
CA ASP A 159 -4.56 13.29 26.89
C ASP A 159 -4.62 11.90 26.25
N VAL A 160 -5.35 11.75 25.13
CA VAL A 160 -5.45 10.48 24.40
C VAL A 160 -4.26 10.36 23.46
N GLY A 161 -3.40 9.38 23.71
CA GLY A 161 -2.23 9.12 22.89
C GLY A 161 -2.59 8.52 21.53
N ILE A 162 -2.20 9.17 20.44
CA ILE A 162 -2.26 8.62 19.08
C ILE A 162 -1.51 7.27 18.99
N PRO A 163 -1.94 6.32 18.14
CA PRO A 163 -1.16 5.12 17.84
C PRO A 163 0.29 5.43 17.44
N GLY A 164 1.21 4.54 17.80
CA GLY A 164 2.57 4.57 17.26
C GLY A 164 2.55 4.30 15.75
N ARG A 165 3.61 4.67 15.02
CA ARG A 165 3.69 4.33 13.60
C ARG A 165 3.57 2.82 13.39
N ASN A 166 2.75 2.41 12.44
CA ASN A 166 2.40 1.00 12.19
C ASN A 166 1.71 0.31 13.38
N TYR A 167 1.07 1.07 14.27
CA TYR A 167 0.15 0.51 15.27
C TYR A 167 -1.29 0.85 14.92
N ILE A 168 -2.19 -0.05 15.30
CA ILE A 168 -3.64 0.10 15.29
C ILE A 168 -4.18 0.03 16.72
N ARG A 169 -5.16 0.86 17.05
CA ARG A 169 -5.90 0.79 18.33
C ARG A 169 -7.36 1.19 18.13
N ASP A 170 -8.21 0.68 19.01
CA ASP A 170 -9.62 1.02 19.03
C ASP A 170 -9.91 2.26 19.86
N PHE A 171 -10.86 3.05 19.37
CA PHE A 171 -11.33 4.29 19.97
C PHE A 171 -12.85 4.42 19.79
N THR A 172 -13.43 5.46 20.40
CA THR A 172 -14.81 5.87 20.16
C THR A 172 -14.83 7.35 19.80
N ILE A 173 -15.40 7.69 18.64
CA ILE A 173 -15.56 9.07 18.18
C ILE A 173 -17.05 9.32 17.95
N ALA A 174 -17.64 10.25 18.72
CA ALA A 174 -19.07 10.57 18.64
C ALA A 174 -19.98 9.31 18.63
N GLU A 175 -19.73 8.44 19.60
CA GLU A 175 -20.41 7.14 19.83
C GLU A 175 -20.16 6.07 18.75
N MET A 176 -19.35 6.35 17.74
CA MET A 176 -18.95 5.37 16.73
C MET A 176 -17.69 4.63 17.19
N PRO A 177 -17.70 3.30 17.31
CA PRO A 177 -16.48 2.54 17.51
C PRO A 177 -15.64 2.59 16.23
N VAL A 178 -14.37 2.93 16.38
CA VAL A 178 -13.43 3.06 15.26
C VAL A 178 -12.10 2.40 15.61
N SER A 179 -11.43 1.81 14.61
CA SER A 179 -10.04 1.37 14.73
C SER A 179 -9.16 2.35 13.95
N ILE A 180 -8.15 2.91 14.61
CA ILE A 180 -7.26 3.91 14.02
C ILE A 180 -5.87 3.29 13.89
N ALA A 181 -5.36 3.20 12.67
CA ALA A 181 -4.00 2.79 12.36
C ALA A 181 -3.16 4.01 11.97
N ARG A 182 -1.94 4.17 12.51
CA ARG A 182 -1.02 5.24 12.07
C ARG A 182 -0.16 4.76 10.90
N THR A 183 -0.82 4.67 9.75
CA THR A 183 -0.30 4.26 8.44
C THR A 183 -0.78 5.23 7.38
N GLY A 184 -0.27 5.06 6.16
CA GLY A 184 -0.64 5.95 5.07
C GLY A 184 0.10 5.65 3.78
N TYR A 185 -0.43 6.22 2.70
CA TYR A 185 0.04 6.01 1.34
C TYR A 185 0.49 7.32 0.66
N THR A 186 0.79 8.35 1.46
CA THR A 186 1.07 9.71 0.96
C THR A 186 2.50 10.20 1.22
N GLY A 187 3.22 9.55 2.15
CA GLY A 187 4.53 10.00 2.63
C GLY A 187 4.48 11.05 3.74
N GLU A 188 3.33 11.67 3.96
CA GLU A 188 3.11 12.48 5.16
C GLU A 188 2.82 11.57 6.36
N ASP A 189 2.88 12.14 7.56
CA ASP A 189 2.25 11.51 8.71
C ASP A 189 0.73 11.43 8.51
N GLY A 190 0.10 10.43 9.11
CA GLY A 190 -1.30 10.17 8.84
C GLY A 190 -1.85 9.01 9.62
N VAL A 191 -3.16 8.88 9.59
CA VAL A 191 -3.89 7.73 10.10
C VAL A 191 -4.85 7.19 9.05
N GLU A 192 -5.18 5.92 9.16
CA GLU A 192 -6.28 5.25 8.47
C GLU A 192 -7.29 4.82 9.53
N VAL A 193 -8.54 5.21 9.34
CA VAL A 193 -9.62 4.96 10.29
C VAL A 193 -10.60 4.00 9.66
N PHE A 194 -10.84 2.87 10.33
CA PHE A 194 -11.80 1.86 9.95
C PHE A 194 -13.00 1.92 10.90
N PHE A 195 -14.20 1.81 10.35
CA PHE A 195 -15.46 1.92 11.09
C PHE A 195 -16.55 1.11 10.39
N ARG A 196 -17.75 0.99 10.97
CA ARG A 196 -18.86 0.27 10.31
C ARG A 196 -19.29 0.99 9.04
N ALA A 197 -19.52 0.27 7.96
CA ALA A 197 -19.95 0.86 6.68
C ALA A 197 -21.18 1.78 6.82
N SER A 198 -22.10 1.48 7.75
CA SER A 198 -23.27 2.31 8.06
C SER A 198 -22.93 3.71 8.60
N ASP A 199 -21.75 3.89 9.18
CA ASP A 199 -21.31 5.13 9.81
C ASP A 199 -20.57 6.07 8.85
N ALA A 200 -20.31 5.66 7.59
CA ALA A 200 -19.42 6.38 6.66
C ALA A 200 -19.77 7.85 6.46
N SER A 201 -21.02 8.16 6.10
CA SER A 201 -21.43 9.54 5.87
C SER A 201 -21.37 10.39 7.15
N LYS A 202 -21.71 9.80 8.30
CA LYS A 202 -21.64 10.47 9.60
C LYS A 202 -20.19 10.79 9.96
N PHE A 203 -19.30 9.81 9.85
CA PHE A 203 -17.87 9.97 10.14
C PHE A 203 -17.23 11.00 9.20
N TRP A 204 -17.46 10.89 7.89
CA TRP A 204 -16.90 11.81 6.88
C TRP A 204 -17.25 13.26 7.18
N ASN A 205 -18.53 13.56 7.40
CA ASN A 205 -19.00 14.92 7.67
C ASN A 205 -18.47 15.44 9.01
N LEU A 206 -18.38 14.60 10.04
CA LEU A 206 -17.82 14.96 11.33
C LEU A 206 -16.36 15.40 11.22
N ILE A 207 -15.54 14.70 10.44
CA ILE A 207 -14.14 15.06 10.23
C ILE A 207 -14.02 16.37 9.46
N LEU A 208 -14.84 16.60 8.43
CA LEU A 208 -14.85 17.87 7.71
C LEU A 208 -15.21 19.05 8.63
N GLU A 209 -16.23 18.89 9.46
CA GLU A 209 -16.68 19.93 10.40
C GLU A 209 -15.62 20.24 11.45
N ARG A 210 -15.17 19.23 12.21
CA ARG A 210 -14.21 19.42 13.30
C ARG A 210 -12.79 19.72 12.80
N GLY A 211 -12.51 19.30 11.56
CA GLY A 211 -11.25 19.47 10.87
C GLY A 211 -11.06 20.82 10.18
N ALA A 212 -12.11 21.62 10.02
CA ALA A 212 -12.08 22.86 9.26
C ALA A 212 -10.95 23.81 9.72
N LYS A 213 -10.75 23.95 11.04
CA LYS A 213 -9.68 24.79 11.63
C LYS A 213 -8.26 24.29 11.37
N PHE A 214 -8.10 23.05 10.93
CA PHE A 214 -6.83 22.43 10.56
C PHE A 214 -6.63 22.39 9.04
N GLY A 215 -7.56 22.94 8.26
CA GLY A 215 -7.51 22.93 6.81
C GLY A 215 -7.82 21.56 6.20
N VAL A 216 -8.62 20.72 6.88
CA VAL A 216 -9.07 19.44 6.32
C VAL A 216 -9.83 19.67 5.02
N LYS A 217 -9.45 18.96 3.95
CA LYS A 217 -10.22 18.89 2.71
C LYS A 217 -10.38 17.45 2.23
N PRO A 218 -11.48 17.15 1.51
CA PRO A 218 -11.61 15.88 0.82
C PRO A 218 -10.63 15.81 -0.36
N CYS A 219 -10.02 14.65 -0.58
CA CYS A 219 -9.05 14.40 -1.63
C CYS A 219 -9.42 13.12 -2.40
N GLY A 220 -9.22 13.14 -3.72
CA GLY A 220 -9.56 12.05 -4.61
C GLY A 220 -8.36 11.19 -5.02
N LEU A 221 -8.64 10.17 -5.84
CA LEU A 221 -7.66 9.20 -6.33
C LEU A 221 -6.52 9.85 -7.11
N GLY A 222 -6.76 10.95 -7.83
CA GLY A 222 -5.71 11.64 -8.58
C GLY A 222 -4.64 12.25 -7.66
N ALA A 223 -5.06 12.90 -6.57
CA ALA A 223 -4.13 13.38 -5.56
C ALA A 223 -3.40 12.22 -4.85
N ARG A 224 -4.13 11.14 -4.53
CA ARG A 224 -3.54 9.92 -3.93
C ARG A 224 -2.41 9.36 -4.80
N ASP A 225 -2.62 9.24 -6.11
CA ASP A 225 -1.62 8.73 -7.06
C ASP A 225 -0.40 9.65 -7.20
N THR A 226 -0.59 10.97 -7.20
CA THR A 226 0.56 11.90 -7.24
C THR A 226 1.39 11.86 -5.95
N LEU A 227 0.74 11.77 -4.78
CA LEU A 227 1.41 11.73 -3.48
C LEU A 227 2.22 10.45 -3.30
N ARG A 228 1.64 9.28 -3.62
CA ARG A 228 2.31 7.97 -3.50
C ARG A 228 3.50 7.87 -4.46
N LEU A 229 3.36 8.39 -5.68
CA LEU A 229 4.40 8.27 -6.71
C LEU A 229 5.60 9.16 -6.41
N GLU A 230 5.38 10.32 -5.79
CA GLU A 230 6.45 11.15 -5.23
C GLU A 230 7.30 10.40 -4.19
N MET A 231 6.68 9.48 -3.45
CA MET A 231 7.34 8.62 -2.46
C MET A 231 7.85 7.30 -3.03
N CYS A 232 7.57 7.03 -4.31
CA CYS A 232 7.84 5.74 -4.96
C CYS A 232 7.14 4.56 -4.27
N TYR A 233 5.95 4.78 -3.71
CA TYR A 233 5.13 3.69 -3.22
C TYR A 233 4.49 2.95 -4.42
N PRO A 234 4.61 1.62 -4.47
CA PRO A 234 4.12 0.83 -5.59
C PRO A 234 2.60 0.78 -5.62
N LEU A 235 2.02 0.64 -6.81
CA LEU A 235 0.60 0.36 -7.02
C LEU A 235 0.44 -1.02 -7.64
N ASN A 236 -0.33 -1.91 -7.00
CA ASN A 236 -0.66 -3.22 -7.55
C ASN A 236 -1.39 -3.11 -8.90
N GLY A 237 -1.03 -3.96 -9.86
CA GLY A 237 -1.53 -3.91 -11.23
C GLY A 237 -0.83 -2.85 -12.10
N SER A 238 0.11 -2.09 -11.54
CA SER A 238 0.99 -1.19 -12.29
C SER A 238 2.46 -1.49 -12.01
N ASP A 239 2.91 -1.25 -10.78
CA ASP A 239 4.31 -1.45 -10.36
C ASP A 239 4.59 -2.85 -9.82
N LEU A 240 3.54 -3.54 -9.38
CA LEU A 240 3.55 -4.92 -8.88
C LEU A 240 2.59 -5.75 -9.70
N SER A 241 2.98 -6.98 -10.01
CA SER A 241 2.17 -7.93 -10.76
C SER A 241 2.58 -9.36 -10.42
N ALA A 242 1.77 -10.33 -10.87
CA ALA A 242 2.07 -11.75 -10.73
C ALA A 242 3.31 -12.22 -11.50
N ASP A 243 3.84 -11.38 -12.40
CA ASP A 243 5.03 -11.66 -13.21
C ASP A 243 6.31 -11.10 -12.60
N HIS A 244 6.20 -10.21 -11.60
CA HIS A 244 7.34 -9.57 -10.95
C HIS A 244 7.37 -9.90 -9.46
N ASN A 245 8.57 -10.14 -8.95
CA ASN A 245 8.76 -10.44 -7.55
C ASN A 245 9.17 -9.20 -6.72
N PRO A 246 8.99 -9.22 -5.39
CA PRO A 246 9.33 -8.06 -4.54
C PRO A 246 10.79 -7.58 -4.62
N ILE A 247 11.74 -8.47 -4.95
CA ILE A 247 13.16 -8.10 -5.05
C ILE A 247 13.40 -7.26 -6.31
N GLU A 248 12.77 -7.62 -7.43
CA GLU A 248 12.79 -6.86 -8.68
C GLU A 248 12.17 -5.47 -8.50
N ALA A 249 11.10 -5.38 -7.70
CA ALA A 249 10.47 -4.11 -7.33
C ALA A 249 11.32 -3.24 -6.38
N GLY A 250 12.45 -3.75 -5.87
CA GLY A 250 13.30 -3.07 -4.89
C GLY A 250 12.72 -3.06 -3.47
N LEU A 251 11.81 -3.99 -3.16
CA LEU A 251 11.03 -4.08 -1.92
C LEU A 251 11.42 -5.31 -1.08
N GLY A 252 12.58 -5.90 -1.35
CA GLY A 252 13.09 -7.07 -0.61
C GLY A 252 13.27 -6.84 0.90
N PHE A 253 13.22 -5.60 1.39
CA PHE A 253 13.20 -5.30 2.82
C PHE A 253 11.93 -5.83 3.53
N PHE A 254 10.83 -6.01 2.81
CA PHE A 254 9.58 -6.58 3.35
C PHE A 254 9.47 -8.10 3.13
N VAL A 255 10.59 -8.74 2.80
CA VAL A 255 10.70 -10.19 2.61
C VAL A 255 11.67 -10.75 3.64
N ASP A 256 11.17 -11.44 4.65
CA ASP A 256 12.00 -12.11 5.65
C ASP A 256 12.38 -13.51 5.13
N LEU A 257 13.50 -13.58 4.40
CA LEU A 257 14.06 -14.83 3.88
C LEU A 257 14.67 -15.74 4.96
N GLU A 258 14.79 -15.26 6.20
CA GLU A 258 15.24 -16.06 7.34
C GLU A 258 14.13 -16.99 7.85
N LYS A 259 12.86 -16.68 7.54
CA LYS A 259 11.73 -17.58 7.80
C LYS A 259 11.98 -18.94 7.14
N PRO A 260 11.61 -20.05 7.81
CA PRO A 260 11.88 -21.39 7.28
C PRO A 260 11.11 -21.66 5.98
N ASN A 261 9.84 -21.25 5.92
CA ASN A 261 8.99 -21.39 4.75
C ASN A 261 8.05 -20.17 4.60
N PHE A 262 7.69 -19.90 3.35
CA PHE A 262 6.49 -19.17 2.95
C PHE A 262 6.30 -19.36 1.44
N THR A 263 5.09 -19.11 0.94
CA THR A 263 4.77 -19.24 -0.49
C THR A 263 5.71 -18.41 -1.37
N GLY A 264 6.31 -19.03 -2.41
CA GLY A 264 7.25 -18.36 -3.32
C GLY A 264 8.67 -18.12 -2.79
N ARG A 265 8.98 -18.55 -1.56
CA ARG A 265 10.30 -18.32 -0.92
C ARG A 265 11.49 -18.79 -1.75
N GLU A 266 11.41 -20.00 -2.33
CA GLU A 266 12.51 -20.59 -3.11
C GLU A 266 12.87 -19.73 -4.32
N LYS A 267 11.86 -19.18 -5.01
CA LYS A 267 12.05 -18.27 -6.15
C LYS A 267 12.69 -16.94 -5.76
N LEU A 268 12.39 -16.43 -4.57
CA LEU A 268 13.06 -15.24 -4.06
C LEU A 268 14.51 -15.52 -3.66
N LEU A 269 14.82 -16.71 -3.13
CA LEU A 269 16.21 -17.13 -2.87
C LEU A 269 17.01 -17.24 -4.18
N GLU A 270 16.44 -17.85 -5.21
CA GLU A 270 17.03 -17.91 -6.56
C GLU A 270 17.31 -16.50 -7.10
N THR A 271 16.34 -15.58 -6.99
CA THR A 271 16.48 -14.19 -7.43
C THR A 271 17.58 -13.46 -6.66
N LYS A 272 17.67 -13.68 -5.34
CA LYS A 272 18.71 -13.06 -4.51
C LYS A 272 20.11 -13.58 -4.84
N ALA A 273 20.24 -14.87 -5.15
CA ALA A 273 21.51 -15.50 -5.51
C ALA A 273 21.99 -15.11 -6.92
N ASN A 274 21.09 -15.12 -7.89
CA ASN A 274 21.44 -14.89 -9.31
C ASN A 274 21.36 -13.43 -9.73
N GLY A 275 20.67 -12.60 -8.95
CA GLY A 275 20.33 -11.23 -9.29
C GLY A 275 19.05 -11.13 -10.15
N ALA A 276 18.31 -10.06 -9.91
CA ALA A 276 17.12 -9.71 -10.68
C ALA A 276 17.48 -9.39 -12.15
N ARG A 277 16.67 -9.86 -13.10
CA ARG A 277 16.86 -9.54 -14.54
C ARG A 277 16.46 -8.11 -14.86
N GLU A 278 15.34 -7.68 -14.28
CA GLU A 278 14.82 -6.32 -14.38
C GLU A 278 14.67 -5.71 -12.99
N ARG A 279 14.67 -4.39 -12.93
CA ARG A 279 14.46 -3.64 -11.69
C ARG A 279 13.48 -2.52 -11.93
N LEU A 280 12.56 -2.35 -10.99
CA LEU A 280 11.74 -1.17 -10.90
C LEU A 280 12.63 0.01 -10.51
N ILE A 281 12.82 0.97 -11.39
CA ILE A 281 13.53 2.21 -11.11
C ILE A 281 12.56 3.35 -10.88
N ALA A 282 13.03 4.43 -10.25
CA ALA A 282 12.31 5.70 -10.18
C ALA A 282 13.07 6.74 -11.00
N PHE A 283 12.37 7.65 -11.67
CA PHE A 283 12.99 8.67 -12.50
C PHE A 283 12.29 10.02 -12.41
N LYS A 284 13.03 11.09 -12.73
CA LYS A 284 12.51 12.43 -12.95
C LYS A 284 12.78 12.85 -14.39
N MET A 285 11.84 13.57 -14.99
CA MET A 285 12.09 14.31 -16.23
C MET A 285 13.05 15.46 -15.93
N ASN A 286 14.01 15.75 -16.82
CA ASN A 286 15.03 16.78 -16.58
C ASN A 286 14.51 18.22 -16.76
N GLY A 287 13.23 18.37 -17.13
CA GLY A 287 12.58 19.67 -17.31
C GLY A 287 11.08 19.54 -17.46
N LYS A 288 10.41 20.67 -17.66
CA LYS A 288 8.97 20.71 -17.95
C LYS A 288 8.70 20.08 -19.32
N GLY A 289 7.60 19.35 -19.42
CA GLY A 289 7.24 18.63 -20.64
C GLY A 289 5.93 17.85 -20.45
N PRO A 290 5.52 17.06 -21.45
CA PRO A 290 4.37 16.19 -21.32
C PRO A 290 4.61 15.16 -20.19
N PRO A 291 3.58 14.85 -19.38
CA PRO A 291 3.74 13.92 -18.28
C PRO A 291 4.03 12.50 -18.79
N PRO A 292 4.95 11.76 -18.15
CA PRO A 292 5.10 10.34 -18.41
C PRO A 292 3.79 9.61 -18.05
N ARG A 293 3.53 8.49 -18.74
CA ARG A 293 2.38 7.62 -18.50
C ARG A 293 2.82 6.16 -18.56
N PRO A 294 2.05 5.23 -17.96
CA PRO A 294 2.27 3.81 -18.14
C PRO A 294 2.42 3.43 -19.62
N HIS A 295 3.22 2.40 -19.88
CA HIS A 295 3.52 1.82 -21.20
C HIS A 295 4.40 2.66 -22.13
N TYR A 296 4.85 3.85 -21.70
CA TYR A 296 5.84 4.59 -22.46
C TYR A 296 7.23 3.95 -22.35
N SER A 297 7.94 3.88 -23.48
CA SER A 297 9.27 3.28 -23.55
C SER A 297 10.31 4.12 -22.82
N LEU A 298 11.15 3.44 -22.04
CA LEU A 298 12.38 3.99 -21.48
C LEU A 298 13.54 3.68 -22.44
N ILE A 299 14.26 4.71 -22.87
CA ILE A 299 15.34 4.63 -23.83
C ILE A 299 16.67 5.00 -23.14
N ASN A 300 17.74 4.25 -23.42
CA ASN A 300 19.10 4.58 -23.05
C ASN A 300 20.02 4.36 -24.26
N ASN A 301 20.84 5.34 -24.62
CA ASN A 301 21.74 5.28 -25.78
C ASN A 301 21.03 4.85 -27.08
N GLY A 302 19.84 5.40 -27.33
CA GLY A 302 19.04 5.11 -28.51
C GLY A 302 18.32 3.75 -28.53
N ARG A 303 18.52 2.89 -27.52
CA ARG A 303 17.88 1.58 -27.40
C ARG A 303 16.80 1.59 -26.34
N ARG A 304 15.70 0.87 -26.57
CA ARG A 304 14.70 0.60 -25.54
C ARG A 304 15.33 -0.29 -24.46
N VAL A 305 15.25 0.14 -23.21
CA VAL A 305 15.79 -0.59 -22.04
C VAL A 305 14.71 -0.98 -21.04
N GLY A 306 13.47 -0.54 -21.25
CA GLY A 306 12.36 -0.83 -20.36
C GLY A 306 11.07 -0.12 -20.73
N GLU A 307 10.16 -0.08 -19.78
CA GLU A 307 8.82 0.49 -19.89
C GLU A 307 8.40 1.13 -18.57
N ILE A 308 7.66 2.24 -18.67
CA ILE A 308 7.08 2.92 -17.51
C ILE A 308 5.89 2.11 -16.98
N SER A 309 5.91 1.83 -15.67
CA SER A 309 4.80 1.22 -14.94
C SER A 309 3.83 2.28 -14.41
N SER A 310 4.38 3.36 -13.84
CA SER A 310 3.62 4.48 -13.27
C SER A 310 4.24 5.81 -13.67
N GLY A 311 3.43 6.81 -14.03
CA GLY A 311 3.92 8.12 -14.42
C GLY A 311 2.89 9.22 -14.23
N THR A 312 3.34 10.38 -13.76
CA THR A 312 2.48 11.56 -13.59
C THR A 312 3.28 12.87 -13.62
N LEU A 313 2.59 14.00 -13.55
CA LEU A 313 3.18 15.30 -13.23
C LEU A 313 3.20 15.48 -11.72
N SER A 314 4.37 15.64 -11.10
CA SER A 314 4.49 15.90 -9.65
C SER A 314 4.05 17.33 -9.33
N PRO A 315 3.01 17.53 -8.48
CA PRO A 315 2.64 18.87 -8.03
C PRO A 315 3.71 19.53 -7.15
N SER A 316 4.50 18.76 -6.39
CA SER A 316 5.56 19.32 -5.55
C SER A 316 6.81 19.73 -6.33
N LEU A 317 7.16 18.99 -7.39
CA LEU A 317 8.39 19.22 -8.17
C LEU A 317 8.13 19.99 -9.47
N ASN A 318 6.88 20.10 -9.92
CA ASN A 318 6.46 20.74 -11.17
C ASN A 318 7.17 20.19 -12.42
N ILE A 319 7.48 18.89 -12.40
CA ILE A 319 8.09 18.11 -13.49
C ILE A 319 7.47 16.71 -13.54
N GLY A 320 7.61 16.04 -14.68
CA GLY A 320 7.18 14.65 -14.81
C GLY A 320 8.03 13.73 -13.92
N ILE A 321 7.39 12.76 -13.29
CA ILE A 321 8.03 11.72 -12.49
C ILE A 321 7.42 10.36 -12.81
N GLY A 322 8.15 9.29 -12.53
CA GLY A 322 7.59 7.97 -12.70
C GLY A 322 8.45 6.86 -12.12
N MET A 323 7.91 5.66 -12.26
CA MET A 323 8.59 4.39 -12.04
C MET A 323 8.44 3.51 -13.28
N GLY A 324 9.36 2.56 -13.46
CA GLY A 324 9.30 1.62 -14.57
C GLY A 324 10.34 0.54 -14.46
N TYR A 325 10.08 -0.60 -15.09
CA TYR A 325 11.03 -1.71 -15.13
C TYR A 325 12.04 -1.48 -16.26
N VAL A 326 13.31 -1.62 -15.92
CA VAL A 326 14.42 -1.64 -16.88
C VAL A 326 15.29 -2.86 -16.62
N SER A 327 16.06 -3.28 -17.63
CA SER A 327 17.09 -4.31 -17.41
C SER A 327 18.03 -3.90 -16.27
N SER A 328 18.47 -4.85 -15.46
CA SER A 328 19.37 -4.59 -14.32
C SER A 328 20.65 -3.85 -14.71
N ALA A 329 21.15 -4.08 -15.93
CA ALA A 329 22.33 -3.39 -16.47
C ALA A 329 22.11 -1.88 -16.66
N SER A 330 20.87 -1.44 -16.82
CA SER A 330 20.48 -0.04 -17.01
C SER A 330 19.93 0.62 -15.74
N ALA A 331 19.83 -0.11 -14.61
CA ALA A 331 19.10 0.33 -13.42
C ALA A 331 19.91 1.25 -12.46
N LYS A 332 21.12 1.67 -12.83
CA LYS A 332 21.99 2.45 -11.94
C LYS A 332 21.44 3.85 -11.71
N ILE A 333 21.39 4.29 -10.44
CA ILE A 333 21.04 5.68 -10.07
C ILE A 333 21.99 6.67 -10.76
N GLY A 334 21.43 7.78 -11.25
CA GLY A 334 22.14 8.81 -12.02
C GLY A 334 22.26 8.51 -13.51
N THR A 335 21.78 7.34 -13.98
CA THR A 335 21.78 7.04 -15.42
C THR A 335 20.81 7.96 -16.15
N ALA A 336 21.29 8.59 -17.22
CA ALA A 336 20.46 9.36 -18.14
C ALA A 336 19.58 8.44 -18.99
N LEU A 337 18.31 8.80 -19.11
CA LEU A 337 17.31 8.12 -19.92
C LEU A 337 16.59 9.11 -20.82
N GLU A 338 15.84 8.59 -21.79
CA GLU A 338 14.83 9.34 -22.51
C GLU A 338 13.49 8.62 -22.39
N VAL A 339 12.42 9.36 -22.12
CA VAL A 339 11.05 8.83 -22.18
C VAL A 339 10.48 9.12 -23.56
N GLN A 340 10.04 8.07 -24.26
CA GLN A 340 9.40 8.24 -25.56
C GLN A 340 7.90 8.53 -25.40
N ILE A 341 7.50 9.77 -25.68
CA ILE A 341 6.13 10.26 -25.55
C ILE A 341 5.63 10.66 -26.93
N ARG A 342 4.65 9.92 -27.47
CA ARG A 342 4.01 10.20 -28.77
C ARG A 342 5.05 10.39 -29.91
N GLY A 343 6.08 9.54 -29.93
CA GLY A 343 7.14 9.55 -30.94
C GLY A 343 8.31 10.51 -30.65
N GLN A 344 8.18 11.44 -29.71
CA GLN A 344 9.25 12.35 -29.30
C GLN A 344 9.97 11.80 -28.07
N LYS A 345 11.25 12.14 -27.91
CA LYS A 345 12.08 11.71 -26.78
C LYS A 345 12.35 12.87 -25.84
N PHE A 346 12.09 12.67 -24.55
CA PHE A 346 12.28 13.69 -23.53
C PHE A 346 13.29 13.21 -22.48
N PRO A 347 14.30 14.02 -22.11
CA PRO A 347 15.36 13.59 -21.21
C PRO A 347 14.83 13.39 -19.77
N ALA A 348 15.31 12.32 -19.15
CA ALA A 348 15.02 11.93 -17.77
C ALA A 348 16.26 11.36 -17.09
N THR A 349 16.23 11.23 -15.77
CA THR A 349 17.34 10.68 -14.98
C THR A 349 16.79 9.69 -13.97
N ILE A 350 17.46 8.52 -13.83
CA ILE A 350 17.16 7.57 -12.76
C ILE A 350 17.58 8.17 -11.43
N GLU A 351 16.67 8.19 -10.47
CA GLU A 351 16.83 8.87 -9.19
C GLU A 351 16.74 7.90 -8.01
N LYS A 352 17.33 8.30 -6.89
CA LYS A 352 17.16 7.57 -5.64
C LYS A 352 15.74 7.81 -5.11
N ARG A 353 15.07 6.75 -4.63
CA ARG A 353 13.78 6.85 -3.93
C ARG A 353 13.96 7.52 -2.55
N PRO A 354 12.98 8.30 -2.05
CA PRO A 354 11.82 8.86 -2.76
C PRO A 354 12.22 10.01 -3.70
N LEU A 355 11.38 10.30 -4.70
CA LEU A 355 11.61 11.39 -5.66
C LEU A 355 11.37 12.77 -5.04
N TYR A 356 10.42 12.86 -4.12
CA TYR A 356 10.20 14.05 -3.31
C TYR A 356 10.72 13.85 -1.90
N LYS A 357 11.34 14.89 -1.35
CA LYS A 357 11.67 15.01 0.07
C LYS A 357 11.32 16.41 0.50
N LYS A 358 10.57 16.53 1.59
CA LYS A 358 10.35 17.81 2.25
C LYS A 358 11.71 18.31 2.75
N GLN A 359 12.10 19.52 2.34
CA GLN A 359 13.27 20.17 2.93
C GLN A 359 12.90 20.52 4.38
N SER A 360 13.74 20.07 5.31
CA SER A 360 13.61 20.32 6.75
C SER A 360 13.78 21.78 7.11
#